data_AF-A0A660NDD0-F1
#
_entry.id   AF-A0A660NDD0-F1
#
_cell.length_a   1.000
_cell.length_b   1.000
_cell.length_c   1.000
_cell.angle_alpha   90.00
_cell.angle_beta   90.00
_cell.angle_gamma   90.00
#
_symmetry.space_group_name_H-M   'P 1'
#
loop_
_entity.id
_entity.type
_entity.pdbx_description
1 polymer ?
#
loop_
_entity_poly.entity_id
_entity_poly.type
_entity_poly.pdbx_seq_one_letter_code
_entity_poly.pdbx_strand_id
1 'polypeptide(L)'
;MKPGFYTIMAAQFLSSLADNALLIAAIALLNEAHSADWLIPFLKLVFVVSYVLLAPFVGAFADAIPKGRVMFLTNAIKLLGCILLLG
;
A
#
# COMPACT_ATOMS: atom_id res chain seq x y z
N MET A 1 -19.23 -9.57 -20.81
CA MET A 1 -18.32 -9.10 -19.74
C MET A 1 -17.43 -8.01 -20.34
N LYS A 2 -17.23 -6.87 -19.66
CA LYS A 2 -16.58 -5.68 -20.26
C LYS A 2 -15.04 -5.85 -20.28
N PRO A 3 -14.35 -5.51 -21.39
CA PRO A 3 -12.91 -5.77 -21.56
C PRO A 3 -11.99 -5.11 -20.51
N GLY A 4 -12.43 -4.02 -19.85
CA GLY A 4 -11.64 -3.37 -18.79
C GLY A 4 -11.67 -4.06 -17.41
N PHE A 5 -12.51 -5.07 -17.21
CA PHE A 5 -12.67 -5.72 -15.90
C PHE A 5 -11.41 -6.49 -15.48
N TYR A 6 -10.84 -7.29 -16.39
CA TYR A 6 -9.63 -8.07 -16.10
C TYR A 6 -8.41 -7.19 -15.83
N THR A 7 -8.29 -6.07 -16.54
CA THR A 7 -7.22 -5.09 -16.30
C THR A 7 -7.32 -4.46 -14.91
N ILE A 8 -8.53 -4.08 -14.48
CA ILE A 8 -8.76 -3.53 -13.14
C ILE A 8 -8.47 -4.59 -12.07
N MET A 9 -8.93 -5.84 -12.27
CA MET A 9 -8.68 -6.92 -11.33
C MET A 9 -7.19 -7.24 -11.18
N ALA A 10 -6.45 -7.34 -12.29
CA ALA A 10 -5.01 -7.55 -12.27
C ALA A 10 -4.28 -6.41 -11.56
N ALA A 11 -4.65 -5.17 -11.86
CA ALA A 11 -4.02 -4.01 -11.26
C ALA A 11 -4.37 -3.91 -9.75
N GLN A 12 -5.56 -4.33 -9.33
CA GLN A 12 -5.95 -4.43 -7.92
C GLN A 12 -5.22 -5.54 -7.18
N PHE A 13 -4.99 -6.68 -7.83
CA PHE A 13 -4.16 -7.74 -7.31
C PHE A 13 -2.71 -7.28 -7.10
N LEU A 14 -2.08 -6.67 -8.12
CA LEU A 14 -0.71 -6.14 -8.00
C LEU A 14 -0.62 -5.05 -6.93
N SER A 15 -1.63 -4.18 -6.82
CA SER A 15 -1.65 -3.12 -5.81
C SER A 15 -1.65 -3.69 -4.40
N SER A 16 -2.49 -4.70 -4.13
CA SER A 16 -2.52 -5.38 -2.82
C SER A 16 -1.24 -6.19 -2.56
N LEU A 17 -0.63 -6.77 -3.60
CA LEU A 17 0.66 -7.46 -3.47
C LEU A 17 1.76 -6.49 -3.05
N ALA A 18 1.79 -5.29 -3.65
CA ALA A 18 2.76 -4.25 -3.33
C ALA A 18 2.63 -3.76 -1.88
N ASP A 19 1.41 -3.61 -1.35
CA ASP A 19 1.19 -3.22 0.05
C ASP A 19 1.82 -4.21 1.03
N ASN A 20 1.57 -5.51 0.81
CA ASN A 20 2.12 -6.56 1.65
C ASN A 20 3.65 -6.67 1.49
N ALA A 21 4.16 -6.53 0.27
CA ALA A 21 5.60 -6.56 0.02
C ALA A 21 6.32 -5.40 0.74
N LEU A 22 5.76 -4.19 0.70
CA LEU A 22 6.30 -3.03 1.40
C LEU A 22 6.31 -3.23 2.91
N LEU A 23 5.23 -3.79 3.50
CA LEU A 23 5.18 -4.10 4.92
C LEU A 23 6.22 -5.16 5.31
N ILE A 24 6.39 -6.22 4.50
CA ILE A 24 7.40 -7.25 4.73
C ILE A 24 8.81 -6.66 4.67
N ALA A 25 9.09 -5.83 3.65
CA ALA A 25 10.39 -5.15 3.50
C ALA A 25 10.71 -4.25 4.70
N ALA A 26 9.73 -3.46 5.18
CA ALA A 26 9.90 -2.62 6.35
C ALA A 26 10.17 -3.44 7.63
N ILE A 27 9.51 -4.59 7.80
CA ILE A 27 9.79 -5.51 8.91
C ILE A 27 11.20 -6.10 8.81
N ALA A 28 11.63 -6.50 7.61
CA ALA A 28 12.98 -7.01 7.39
C ALA A 28 14.03 -5.95 7.74
N LEU A 29 13.81 -4.69 7.35
CA LEU A 29 14.71 -3.59 7.66
C LEU A 29 14.81 -3.31 9.17
N LEU A 30 13.69 -3.37 9.90
CA LEU A 30 13.67 -3.27 11.36
C LEU A 30 14.47 -4.38 12.03
N ASN A 31 14.36 -5.61 11.52
CA ASN A 31 15.13 -6.77 12.01
C ASN A 31 16.64 -6.59 11.75
N GLU A 32 17.03 -6.15 10.56
CA GLU A 32 18.44 -5.88 10.22
C GLU A 32 19.04 -4.77 11.09
N ALA A 33 18.25 -3.75 11.42
CA ALA A 33 18.66 -2.66 12.30
C ALA A 33 18.74 -3.05 13.79
N HIS A 34 18.49 -4.33 14.15
CA HIS A 34 18.43 -4.82 15.54
C HIS A 34 17.49 -3.97 16.43
N SER A 35 16.38 -3.55 15.84
CA SER A 35 15.38 -2.71 16.51
C SER A 35 14.68 -3.48 17.62
N ALA A 36 14.12 -2.76 18.59
CA ALA A 36 13.36 -3.39 19.68
C ALA A 36 12.12 -4.14 19.15
N ASP A 37 11.84 -5.32 19.72
CA ASP A 37 10.79 -6.24 19.24
C ASP A 37 9.37 -5.64 19.20
N TRP A 38 9.10 -4.58 19.96
CA TRP A 38 7.82 -3.89 19.99
C TRP A 38 7.58 -2.98 18.77
N LEU A 39 8.62 -2.65 18.00
CA LEU A 39 8.50 -1.83 16.80
C LEU A 39 7.79 -2.56 15.67
N ILE A 40 7.95 -3.87 15.54
CA ILE A 40 7.26 -4.69 14.53
C ILE A 40 5.73 -4.70 14.74
N PRO A 41 5.18 -5.04 15.92
CA PRO A 41 3.74 -4.96 16.16
C PRO A 41 3.22 -3.52 16.08
N PHE A 42 4.02 -2.53 16.50
CA PHE A 42 3.66 -1.12 16.35
C PHE A 42 3.58 -0.70 14.88
N LEU A 43 4.52 -1.12 14.04
CA LEU A 43 4.50 -0.88 12.59
C LEU A 43 3.23 -1.44 11.96
N LYS A 44 2.84 -2.68 12.31
CA LYS A 44 1.59 -3.30 11.85
C LYS A 44 0.36 -2.49 12.30
N LEU A 45 0.37 -2.01 13.55
CA LEU A 45 -0.72 -1.21 14.09
C LEU A 45 -0.85 0.13 13.34
N VAL A 46 0.24 0.85 13.13
CA VAL A 46 0.25 2.11 12.37
C VAL A 46 -0.23 1.88 10.94
N PHE A 47 0.18 0.77 10.31
CA PHE A 47 -0.26 0.40 8.96
C PHE A 47 -1.78 0.21 8.89
N VAL A 48 -2.36 -0.55 9.82
CA VAL A 48 -3.81 -0.81 9.88
C VAL A 48 -4.58 0.46 10.24
N VAL A 49 -4.12 1.23 11.22
CA VAL A 49 -4.77 2.47 11.66
C VAL A 49 -4.81 3.48 10.53
N SER A 50 -3.71 3.67 9.79
CA SER A 50 -3.71 4.50 8.59
C SER A 50 -4.76 4.02 7.58
N TYR A 51 -4.84 2.72 7.31
CA TYR A 51 -5.82 2.17 6.38
C TYR A 51 -7.26 2.48 6.78
N VAL A 52 -7.58 2.33 8.07
CA VAL A 52 -8.94 2.56 8.60
C VAL A 52 -9.28 4.05 8.64
N LEU A 53 -8.36 4.90 9.13
CA LEU A 53 -8.60 6.33 9.28
C LEU A 53 -8.65 7.06 7.94
N LEU A 54 -7.81 6.66 6.98
CA LEU A 54 -7.80 7.27 5.65
C LEU A 54 -8.95 6.78 4.76
N ALA A 55 -9.48 5.57 4.98
CA ALA A 55 -10.55 4.96 4.19
C ALA A 55 -11.72 5.89 3.82
N PRO A 56 -12.36 6.65 4.75
CA PRO A 56 -13.46 7.55 4.41
C PRO A 56 -13.04 8.68 3.46
N PHE A 57 -11.80 9.18 3.58
CA PHE A 57 -11.29 10.26 2.75
C PHE A 57 -10.91 9.78 1.35
N VAL A 58 -10.15 8.68 1.28
CA VAL A 58 -9.72 8.11 -0.01
C VAL A 58 -10.86 7.44 -0.76
N GLY A 59 -11.93 7.01 -0.08
CA GLY A 59 -13.14 6.47 -0.71
C GLY A 59 -13.84 7.51 -1.58
N ALA A 60 -14.20 8.65 -1.00
CA ALA A 60 -14.82 9.76 -1.73
C ALA A 60 -13.91 10.29 -2.86
N PHE A 61 -12.59 10.33 -2.62
CA PHE A 61 -11.61 10.69 -3.65
C PHE A 61 -11.55 9.67 -4.80
N ALA A 62 -11.60 8.38 -4.50
CA ALA A 62 -11.56 7.31 -5.49
C ALA A 62 -12.83 7.24 -6.34
N ASP A 63 -13.97 7.68 -5.80
CA ASP A 63 -15.25 7.71 -6.52
C ASP A 63 -15.33 8.89 -7.51
N ALA A 64 -14.57 9.97 -7.26
CA ALA A 64 -14.55 11.16 -8.11
C ALA A 64 -13.67 11.03 -9.38
N ILE A 65 -12.82 9.99 -9.46
CA ILE A 65 -11.79 9.84 -10.50
C ILE A 65 -11.89 8.45 -11.15
N PRO A 66 -11.64 8.28 -12.46
CA PRO A 66 -11.61 6.96 -13.08
C PRO A 66 -10.68 5.99 -12.34
N LYS A 67 -11.20 4.81 -11.98
CA LYS A 67 -10.52 3.81 -11.13
C LYS A 67 -9.08 3.50 -11.55
N GLY A 68 -8.82 3.43 -12.85
CA GLY A 68 -7.47 3.20 -13.39
C GLY A 68 -6.45 4.31 -13.05
N ARG A 69 -6.87 5.58 -13.00
CA ARG A 69 -6.01 6.70 -12.60
C ARG A 69 -5.74 6.70 -11.09
N VAL A 70 -6.77 6.41 -10.29
CA VAL A 70 -6.63 6.25 -8.83
C VAL A 70 -5.58 5.19 -8.53
N MET A 71 -5.68 4.05 -9.21
CA MET A 71 -4.76 2.92 -9.05
C MET A 71 -3.33 3.20 -9.50
N PHE A 72 -3.15 3.97 -10.58
CA PHE A 72 -1.83 4.40 -11.00
C PHE A 72 -1.19 5.33 -9.95
N LEU A 73 -1.94 6.30 -9.45
CA LEU A 73 -1.46 7.25 -8.44
C LEU A 73 -1.09 6.55 -7.14
N THR A 74 -1.94 5.64 -6.65
CA THR A 74 -1.65 4.90 -5.42
C THR A 74 -0.44 3.96 -5.58
N ASN A 75 -0.31 3.28 -6.72
CA ASN A 75 0.87 2.45 -6.99
C ASN A 75 2.16 3.28 -7.12
N ALA A 76 2.09 4.50 -7.67
CA ALA A 76 3.25 5.40 -7.72
C ALA A 76 3.68 5.84 -6.30
N ILE A 77 2.73 6.12 -5.40
CA ILE A 77 3.03 6.42 -3.99
C ILE A 77 3.71 5.22 -3.31
N LYS A 78 3.21 3.99 -3.54
CA LYS A 78 3.85 2.78 -3.01
C LYS A 78 5.27 2.60 -3.54
N LEU A 79 5.48 2.85 -4.82
CA LEU A 79 6.81 2.81 -5.44
C LEU A 79 7.77 3.80 -4.76
N LEU A 80 7.33 5.03 -4.52
CA LEU A 80 8.11 6.02 -3.76
C LEU A 80 8.41 5.53 -2.34
N GLY A 81 7.43 4.92 -1.66
CA GLY A 81 7.65 4.29 -0.35
C GLY A 81 8.71 3.20 -0.38
N CYS A 82 8.70 2.33 -1.39
CA CYS A 82 9.75 1.33 -1.59
C CYS A 82 11.13 1.97 -1.86
N ILE A 83 11.19 3.03 -2.68
CA ILE A 83 12.44 3.76 -2.94
C ILE A 83 12.98 4.38 -1.65
N LEU A 84 12.13 4.97 -0.82
CA LEU A 84 12.53 5.55 0.47
C LEU A 84 12.97 4.50 1.49
N LEU A 85 12.45 3.28 1.41
CA LEU A 85 12.87 2.17 2.28
C LEU A 85 14.21 1.54 1.86
N LEU A 86 14.53 1.57 0.56
CA LEU A 86 15.72 0.96 -0.01
C LEU A 86 16.86 1.96 -0.28
N GLY A 87 16.57 3.26 -0.23
CA GLY A 87 17.50 4.36 -0.50
C GLY A 87 18.18 4.91 0.75
#